data_AF-A0A535H1B7-F1
#
_entry.id   AF-A0A535H1B7-F1
#
_cell.length_a   1.000
_cell.length_b   1.000
_cell.length_c   1.000
_cell.angle_alpha   90.00
_cell.angle_beta   90.00
_cell.angle_gamma   90.00
#
_symmetry.space_group_name_H-M   'P 1'
#
loop_
_entity.id
_entity.type
_entity.pdbx_description
1 polymer ?
#
loop_
_entity_poly.entity_id
_entity_poly.type
_entity_poly.pdbx_seq_one_letter_code
_entity_poly.pdbx_strand_id
1 'polypeptide(L)'
;SPSITRGKYAYDFGDTIGMTPLLKMHTLGHGFVPDGIHAGGLRYHGMAPLVSGLADHGFIEAVAYPQRTVFDAAVQFARTEGTIPAPETAHAIRAVIDEAVKARERGESPTILFNFSGHGLLDLAAYDAYFDGTLSDVTLSEARIQELVGSL
;
A
#
# COMPACT_ATOMS: atom_id res chain seq x y z
N SER A 1 3.73 -3.25 -0.20
CA SER A 1 3.88 -4.35 0.78
C SER A 1 2.69 -4.40 1.73
N PRO A 2 2.06 -5.57 1.98
CA PRO A 2 0.82 -5.68 2.77
C PRO A 2 1.07 -5.71 4.29
N SER A 3 1.79 -4.72 4.83
CA SER A 3 2.28 -4.75 6.22
C SER A 3 1.14 -4.74 7.25
N ILE A 4 0.07 -3.96 7.03
CA ILE A 4 -1.07 -3.93 7.97
C ILE A 4 -1.99 -5.14 7.78
N THR A 5 -2.31 -5.52 6.54
CA THR A 5 -3.32 -6.56 6.27
C THR A 5 -2.80 -7.98 6.48
N ARG A 6 -1.48 -8.18 6.45
CA ARG A 6 -0.86 -9.52 6.54
C ARG A 6 0.36 -9.59 7.45
N GLY A 7 0.89 -8.46 7.89
CA GLY A 7 2.01 -8.43 8.84
C GLY A 7 1.58 -8.78 10.25
N LYS A 8 2.56 -9.10 11.09
CA LYS A 8 2.36 -9.42 12.51
C LYS A 8 2.38 -8.14 13.34
N TYR A 9 1.45 -7.99 14.29
CA TYR A 9 1.50 -6.90 15.27
C TYR A 9 2.48 -7.23 16.41
N ALA A 10 3.75 -6.86 16.26
CA ALA A 10 4.86 -7.24 17.15
C ALA A 10 5.78 -6.05 17.45
N TYR A 11 6.71 -6.25 18.39
CA TYR A 11 7.85 -5.34 18.53
C TYR A 11 8.89 -5.69 17.47
N ASP A 12 9.37 -4.69 16.73
CA ASP A 12 10.37 -4.84 15.69
C ASP A 12 11.15 -3.53 15.51
N PHE A 13 12.29 -3.59 14.82
CA PHE A 13 13.06 -2.41 14.46
C PHE A 13 12.33 -1.60 13.38
N GLY A 14 12.35 -0.28 13.54
CA GLY A 14 11.84 0.69 12.55
C GLY A 14 12.79 0.91 11.36
N ASP A 15 13.89 0.18 11.29
CA ASP A 15 14.86 0.26 10.21
C ASP A 15 15.51 -1.10 9.99
N THR A 16 15.93 -1.37 8.76
CA THR A 16 16.50 -2.67 8.36
C THR A 16 17.84 -2.99 9.04
N ILE A 17 18.55 -2.00 9.58
CA ILE A 17 19.86 -2.19 10.21
C ILE A 17 19.79 -2.26 11.75
N GLY A 18 18.61 -2.13 12.34
CA GLY A 18 18.37 -2.29 13.77
C GLY A 18 18.93 -1.17 14.66
N MET A 19 18.99 0.06 14.16
CA MET A 19 19.49 1.21 14.94
C MET A 19 18.41 1.95 15.73
N THR A 20 17.14 1.79 15.35
CA THR A 20 16.00 2.33 16.10
C THR A 20 15.71 1.53 17.37
N PRO A 21 15.03 2.11 18.37
CA PRO A 21 14.38 1.32 19.40
C PRO A 21 13.33 0.37 18.80
N LEU A 22 13.00 -0.69 19.53
CA LEU A 22 11.88 -1.56 19.15
C LEU A 22 10.56 -0.79 19.21
N LEU A 23 9.78 -0.89 18.14
CA LEU A 23 8.47 -0.24 17.98
C LEU A 23 7.38 -1.30 17.93
N LYS A 24 6.28 -1.11 18.67
CA LYS A 24 5.10 -1.99 18.58
C LYS A 24 4.29 -1.61 17.33
N MET A 25 4.42 -2.39 16.27
CA MET A 25 3.82 -2.11 14.97
C MET A 25 3.41 -3.36 14.20
N HIS A 26 2.55 -3.20 13.21
CA HIS A 26 2.39 -4.20 12.16
C HIS A 26 3.65 -4.25 11.32
N THR A 27 4.23 -5.44 11.16
CA THR A 27 5.52 -5.64 10.47
C THR A 27 5.53 -6.91 9.62
N LEU A 28 6.24 -6.85 8.50
CA LEU A 28 6.66 -8.02 7.70
C LEU A 28 8.04 -8.56 8.13
N GLY A 29 8.62 -8.00 9.20
CA GLY A 29 10.00 -8.20 9.65
C GLY A 29 10.96 -7.17 9.04
N HIS A 30 11.84 -6.56 9.85
CA HIS A 30 12.80 -5.54 9.36
C HIS A 30 13.78 -6.02 8.30
N GLY A 31 14.00 -7.35 8.19
CA GLY A 31 14.75 -7.98 7.11
C GLY A 31 13.96 -8.19 5.81
N PHE A 32 12.70 -7.77 5.73
CA PHE A 32 11.89 -7.83 4.52
C PHE A 32 12.51 -6.97 3.41
N VAL A 33 12.73 -7.58 2.25
CA VAL A 33 13.14 -6.90 1.03
C VAL A 33 12.04 -7.09 -0.01
N PRO A 34 11.44 -6.02 -0.54
CA PRO A 34 10.43 -6.11 -1.59
C PRO A 34 11.04 -6.60 -2.90
N ASP A 35 10.23 -7.22 -3.75
CA ASP A 35 10.66 -7.63 -5.09
C ASP A 35 11.11 -6.44 -5.94
N GLY A 36 12.15 -6.64 -6.76
CA GLY A 36 12.71 -5.58 -7.61
C GLY A 36 11.77 -5.07 -8.70
N ILE A 37 10.71 -5.84 -9.01
CA ILE A 37 9.67 -5.49 -10.01
C ILE A 37 8.52 -4.68 -9.35
N HIS A 38 8.61 -4.42 -8.03
CA HIS A 38 7.60 -3.64 -7.31
C HIS A 38 7.74 -2.14 -7.60
N ALA A 39 6.92 -1.64 -8.52
CA ALA A 39 6.88 -0.25 -8.99
C ALA A 39 5.80 0.61 -8.28
N GLY A 40 4.94 0.00 -7.46
CA GLY A 40 3.83 0.68 -6.78
C GLY A 40 4.20 1.55 -5.58
N GLY A 41 5.48 1.78 -5.29
CA GLY A 41 5.89 2.45 -4.06
C GLY A 41 5.50 1.64 -2.80
N LEU A 42 5.42 2.23 -1.62
CA LEU A 42 4.98 1.52 -0.38
C LEU A 42 5.75 0.22 -0.07
N ARG A 43 7.06 0.32 -0.10
CA ARG A 43 8.01 -0.79 0.06
C ARG A 43 8.38 -1.13 1.51
N TYR A 44 8.15 -0.19 2.43
CA TYR A 44 8.54 -0.30 3.83
C TYR A 44 7.90 -1.51 4.52
N HIS A 45 8.65 -2.19 5.40
CA HIS A 45 8.26 -3.45 6.03
C HIS A 45 7.23 -3.27 7.14
N GLY A 46 7.22 -2.11 7.79
CA GLY A 46 6.41 -1.81 8.96
C GLY A 46 5.28 -0.82 8.69
N MET A 47 4.59 -0.43 9.75
CA MET A 47 3.64 0.67 9.77
C MET A 47 3.84 1.50 11.04
N ALA A 48 3.48 2.78 11.03
CA ALA A 48 3.59 3.61 12.23
C ALA A 48 2.87 2.97 13.44
N PRO A 49 3.42 3.02 14.67
CA PRO A 49 2.80 2.41 15.86
C PRO A 49 1.37 2.88 16.14
N LEU A 50 1.09 4.17 15.92
CA LEU A 50 -0.25 4.73 16.10
C LEU A 50 -1.25 4.15 15.10
N VAL A 51 -0.90 4.10 13.81
CA VAL A 51 -1.74 3.50 12.77
C VAL A 51 -1.93 2.02 13.04
N SER A 52 -0.86 1.32 13.46
CA SER A 52 -0.92 -0.09 13.81
C SER A 52 -1.86 -0.34 14.99
N GLY A 53 -1.78 0.47 16.03
CA GLY A 53 -2.67 0.38 17.19
C GLY A 53 -4.12 0.64 16.83
N LEU A 54 -4.39 1.67 16.01
CA LEU A 54 -5.75 1.96 15.53
C LEU A 54 -6.33 0.80 14.72
N ALA A 55 -5.53 0.18 13.84
CA ALA A 55 -5.97 -0.97 13.05
C ALA A 55 -6.20 -2.21 13.93
N ASP A 56 -5.27 -2.53 14.82
CA ASP A 56 -5.35 -3.70 15.72
C ASP A 56 -6.56 -3.63 16.66
N HIS A 57 -6.95 -2.42 17.08
CA HIS A 57 -8.12 -2.19 17.93
C HIS A 57 -9.42 -1.95 17.14
N GLY A 58 -9.40 -2.06 15.80
CA GLY A 58 -10.59 -1.95 14.96
C GLY A 58 -11.14 -0.53 14.77
N PHE A 59 -10.34 0.51 15.01
CA PHE A 59 -10.73 1.91 14.76
C PHE A 59 -10.61 2.31 13.28
N ILE A 60 -9.77 1.61 12.52
CA ILE A 60 -9.58 1.82 11.08
C ILE A 60 -9.55 0.48 10.36
N GLU A 61 -9.98 0.49 9.10
CA GLU A 61 -9.90 -0.66 8.21
C GLU A 61 -8.66 -0.56 7.32
N ALA A 62 -8.04 -1.71 7.04
CA ALA A 62 -6.88 -1.80 6.17
C ALA A 62 -7.21 -2.61 4.91
N VAL A 63 -6.81 -2.08 3.76
CA VAL A 63 -6.94 -2.74 2.46
C VAL A 63 -5.59 -2.78 1.76
N ALA A 64 -5.36 -3.81 0.94
CA ALA A 64 -4.17 -3.94 0.12
C ALA A 64 -4.57 -4.30 -1.30
N TYR A 65 -3.96 -3.64 -2.28
CA TYR A 65 -4.28 -3.80 -3.70
C TYR A 65 -3.09 -4.36 -4.48
N PRO A 66 -3.34 -5.21 -5.48
CA PRO A 66 -2.34 -5.56 -6.49
C PRO A 66 -1.94 -4.33 -7.30
N GLN A 67 -0.67 -4.26 -7.70
CA GLN A 67 -0.09 -3.10 -8.40
C GLN A 67 -0.85 -2.78 -9.69
N ARG A 68 -1.24 -3.79 -10.47
CA ARG A 68 -1.96 -3.55 -11.74
C ARG A 68 -3.27 -2.79 -11.53
N THR A 69 -4.04 -3.20 -10.53
CA THR A 69 -5.32 -2.53 -10.19
C THR A 69 -5.14 -1.11 -9.66
N VAL A 70 -3.98 -0.83 -9.06
CA VAL A 70 -3.58 0.51 -8.61
C VAL A 70 -3.28 1.40 -9.83
N PHE A 71 -2.54 0.89 -10.81
CA PHE A 71 -2.26 1.65 -12.03
C PHE A 71 -3.49 1.83 -12.92
N ASP A 72 -4.42 0.86 -12.96
CA ASP A 72 -5.73 1.05 -13.62
C ASP A 72 -6.46 2.28 -13.05
N ALA A 73 -6.48 2.40 -11.71
CA ALA A 73 -7.07 3.54 -11.00
C ALA A 73 -6.30 4.84 -11.24
N ALA A 74 -4.96 4.78 -11.24
CA ALA A 74 -4.11 5.94 -11.51
C ALA A 74 -4.38 6.52 -12.90
N VAL A 75 -4.45 5.67 -13.92
CA VAL A 75 -4.70 6.07 -15.31
C VAL A 75 -6.12 6.57 -15.48
N GLN A 76 -7.11 5.95 -14.82
CA GLN A 76 -8.48 6.46 -14.80
C GLN A 76 -8.51 7.89 -14.22
N PHE A 77 -7.92 8.09 -13.04
CA PHE A 77 -7.88 9.39 -12.37
C PHE A 77 -7.16 10.45 -13.18
N ALA A 78 -6.00 10.13 -13.76
CA ALA A 78 -5.27 11.08 -14.60
C ALA A 78 -6.06 11.50 -15.84
N ARG A 79 -6.84 10.58 -16.43
CA ARG A 79 -7.71 10.88 -17.59
C ARG A 79 -8.95 11.70 -17.22
N THR A 80 -9.46 11.57 -16.00
CA THR A 80 -10.66 12.32 -15.56
C THR A 80 -10.31 13.66 -14.93
N GLU A 81 -9.28 13.72 -14.09
CA GLU A 81 -8.90 14.88 -13.28
C GLU A 81 -7.70 15.66 -13.84
N GLY A 82 -7.00 15.12 -14.84
CA GLY A 82 -5.88 15.78 -15.52
C GLY A 82 -4.55 15.81 -14.74
N THR A 83 -4.47 15.16 -13.58
CA THR A 83 -3.24 15.08 -12.76
C THR A 83 -2.73 13.66 -12.67
N ILE A 84 -1.43 13.46 -12.90
CA ILE A 84 -0.77 12.14 -12.77
C ILE A 84 -0.42 11.92 -11.28
N PRO A 85 -1.05 10.96 -10.57
CA PRO A 85 -0.73 10.69 -9.16
C PRO A 85 0.58 9.91 -9.01
N ALA A 86 1.22 10.01 -7.84
CA ALA A 86 2.30 9.08 -7.51
C ALA A 86 1.75 7.63 -7.40
N PRO A 87 2.55 6.58 -7.69
CA PRO A 87 2.12 5.20 -7.49
C PRO A 87 1.64 4.90 -6.06
N GLU A 88 2.25 5.53 -5.05
CA GLU A 88 1.80 5.47 -3.65
C GLU A 88 0.40 6.08 -3.49
N THR A 89 0.15 7.26 -4.06
CA THR A 89 -1.14 7.95 -4.00
C THR A 89 -2.24 7.15 -4.72
N ALA A 90 -1.88 6.46 -5.80
CA ALA A 90 -2.82 5.65 -6.57
C ALA A 90 -3.47 4.51 -5.74
N HIS A 91 -2.82 4.04 -4.68
CA HIS A 91 -3.42 3.07 -3.75
C HIS A 91 -4.66 3.64 -3.06
N ALA A 92 -4.59 4.90 -2.61
CA ALA A 92 -5.73 5.59 -2.02
C ALA A 92 -6.81 5.86 -3.06
N ILE A 93 -6.43 6.25 -4.28
CA ILE A 93 -7.38 6.49 -5.38
C ILE A 93 -8.16 5.21 -5.72
N ARG A 94 -7.50 4.05 -5.75
CA ARG A 94 -8.19 2.76 -5.93
C ARG A 94 -9.28 2.54 -4.88
N ALA A 95 -8.96 2.76 -3.60
CA ALA A 95 -9.94 2.64 -2.52
C ALA A 95 -11.09 3.64 -2.64
N VAL A 96 -10.80 4.88 -3.04
CA VAL A 96 -11.82 5.92 -3.27
C VAL A 96 -12.77 5.52 -4.39
N ILE A 97 -12.25 4.97 -5.48
CA ILE A 97 -13.07 4.46 -6.59
C ILE A 97 -13.96 3.31 -6.11
N ASP A 98 -13.43 2.38 -5.31
CA ASP A 98 -14.23 1.28 -4.73
C ASP A 98 -15.38 1.81 -3.88
N GLU A 99 -15.11 2.75 -2.98
CA GLU A 99 -16.14 3.34 -2.12
C GLU A 99 -17.18 4.16 -2.93
N ALA A 100 -16.75 4.88 -3.97
CA ALA A 100 -17.66 5.59 -4.86
C ALA A 100 -18.57 4.63 -5.64
N VAL A 101 -18.05 3.50 -6.10
CA VAL A 101 -18.83 2.44 -6.77
C VAL A 101 -19.84 1.82 -5.81
N LYS A 102 -19.41 1.46 -4.59
CA LYS A 102 -20.31 0.93 -3.56
C LYS A 102 -21.42 1.92 -3.20
N ALA A 103 -21.09 3.21 -3.04
CA ALA A 103 -22.09 4.25 -2.77
C ALA A 103 -23.13 4.36 -3.89
N ARG A 104 -22.68 4.34 -5.15
CA ARG A 104 -23.57 4.32 -6.33
C ARG A 104 -24.51 3.11 -6.30
N GLU A 105 -23.99 1.92 -6.00
CA GLU A 105 -24.79 0.69 -5.93
C GLU A 105 -25.83 0.70 -4.81
N ARG A 106 -25.53 1.39 -3.70
CA ARG A 106 -26.49 1.63 -2.60
C ARG A 106 -27.44 2.82 -2.84
N GLY A 107 -27.24 3.59 -3.91
CA GLY A 107 -28.01 4.81 -4.18
C GLY A 107 -27.69 5.96 -3.21
N GLU A 108 -26.49 5.96 -2.63
CA GLU A 108 -26.01 6.97 -1.67
C GLU A 108 -25.08 7.98 -2.35
N SER A 109 -24.86 9.13 -1.71
CA SER A 109 -23.92 10.16 -2.17
C SER A 109 -23.07 10.70 -1.01
N PRO A 110 -22.23 9.86 -0.39
CA PRO A 110 -21.38 10.29 0.70
C PRO A 110 -20.27 11.22 0.20
N THR A 111 -19.76 12.07 1.10
CA THR A 111 -18.51 12.80 0.85
C THR A 111 -17.33 11.88 1.19
N ILE A 112 -16.47 11.60 0.21
CA ILE A 112 -15.25 10.81 0.40
C ILE A 112 -14.07 11.77 0.40
N LEU A 113 -13.40 11.90 1.55
CA LEU A 113 -12.14 12.63 1.68
C LEU A 113 -10.98 11.63 1.60
N PHE A 114 -9.98 11.94 0.78
CA PHE A 114 -8.74 11.17 0.72
C PHE A 114 -7.52 12.08 0.63
N ASN A 115 -6.37 11.55 1.02
CA ASN A 115 -5.11 12.27 0.95
C ASN A 115 -4.42 12.03 -0.40
N PHE A 116 -4.30 13.07 -1.22
CA PHE A 116 -3.48 13.05 -2.43
C PHE A 116 -2.02 13.33 -2.06
N SER A 117 -1.26 12.28 -1.74
CA SER A 117 0.04 12.42 -1.10
C SER A 117 1.16 12.95 -2.01
N GLY A 118 1.03 12.85 -3.34
CA GLY A 118 2.04 13.35 -4.27
C GLY A 118 1.70 13.13 -5.75
N HIS A 119 2.42 13.82 -6.63
CA HIS A 119 2.31 13.67 -8.08
C HIS A 119 3.29 12.61 -8.62
N GLY A 120 2.98 11.99 -9.75
CA GLY A 120 3.79 10.94 -10.37
C GLY A 120 4.73 11.40 -11.49
N LEU A 121 5.00 12.70 -11.62
CA LEU A 121 5.82 13.25 -12.70
C LEU A 121 7.26 12.70 -12.74
N LEU A 122 7.77 12.20 -11.62
CA LEU A 122 9.09 11.56 -11.52
C LEU A 122 9.02 10.03 -11.47
N ASP A 123 7.81 9.47 -11.53
CA ASP A 123 7.56 8.03 -11.44
C ASP A 123 7.07 7.46 -12.79
N LEU A 124 7.27 8.19 -13.89
CA LEU A 124 6.76 7.84 -15.21
C LEU A 124 7.29 6.49 -15.72
N ALA A 125 8.47 6.05 -15.30
CA ALA A 125 8.98 4.72 -15.64
C ALA A 125 8.07 3.57 -15.14
N ALA A 126 7.38 3.77 -14.01
CA ALA A 126 6.41 2.80 -13.50
C ALA A 126 5.13 2.78 -14.35
N TYR A 127 4.72 3.96 -14.86
CA TYR A 127 3.61 4.08 -15.81
C TYR A 127 3.95 3.45 -17.16
N ASP A 128 5.17 3.65 -17.67
CA ASP A 128 5.67 3.00 -18.89
C ASP A 128 5.59 1.48 -18.75
N ALA A 129 6.08 0.92 -17.63
CA ALA A 129 5.99 -0.51 -17.37
C ALA A 129 4.53 -1.03 -17.35
N TYR A 130 3.59 -0.24 -16.84
CA TYR A 130 2.17 -0.56 -16.90
C TYR A 130 1.64 -0.56 -18.34
N PHE A 131 1.94 0.47 -19.14
CA PHE A 131 1.49 0.57 -20.53
C PHE A 131 2.13 -0.49 -21.44
N ASP A 132 3.38 -0.85 -21.19
CA ASP A 132 4.09 -1.93 -21.88
C ASP A 132 3.62 -3.33 -21.44
N GLY A 133 2.75 -3.42 -20.42
CA GLY A 133 2.24 -4.68 -19.89
C GLY A 133 3.29 -5.52 -19.17
N THR A 134 4.42 -4.92 -18.77
CA THR A 134 5.52 -5.58 -18.07
C THR A 134 5.36 -5.56 -16.54
N LEU A 135 4.44 -4.73 -16.03
CA LEU A 135 4.09 -4.69 -14.62
C LEU A 135 3.36 -5.97 -14.19
N SER A 136 3.94 -6.70 -13.24
CA SER A 136 3.36 -7.93 -12.67
C SER A 136 2.98 -7.77 -11.21
N ASP A 137 1.91 -8.44 -10.82
CA ASP A 137 1.52 -8.54 -9.41
C ASP A 137 2.35 -9.61 -8.73
N VAL A 138 3.03 -9.23 -7.65
CA VAL A 138 3.83 -10.16 -6.86
C VAL A 138 3.12 -10.43 -5.54
N THR A 139 2.97 -11.72 -5.22
CA THR A 139 2.33 -12.16 -3.99
C THR A 139 3.38 -12.60 -2.99
N LEU A 140 3.39 -11.96 -1.82
CA LEU A 140 4.23 -12.40 -0.69
C LEU A 140 3.64 -13.68 -0.09
N SER A 141 4.38 -14.79 -0.06
CA SER A 141 3.83 -16.05 0.50
C SER A 141 3.70 -15.98 2.03
N GLU A 142 2.73 -16.70 2.59
CA GLU A 142 2.55 -16.75 4.05
C GLU A 142 3.76 -17.36 4.76
N ALA A 143 4.33 -18.42 4.18
CA ALA A 143 5.55 -19.05 4.70
C ALA A 143 6.71 -18.03 4.80
N ARG A 144 6.85 -17.15 3.81
CA ARG A 144 7.89 -16.10 3.81
C ARG A 144 7.64 -15.06 4.90
N ILE A 145 6.39 -14.66 5.12
CA ILE A 145 6.05 -13.75 6.23
C ILE A 145 6.42 -14.41 7.55
N GLN A 146 5.99 -15.65 7.79
CA GLN A 146 6.26 -16.38 9.03
C GLN A 146 7.77 -16.56 9.29
N GLU A 147 8.55 -16.84 8.25
CA GLU A 147 10.01 -16.90 8.34
C GLU A 147 10.60 -15.55 8.80
N LEU A 148 10.18 -14.46 8.17
CA LEU A 148 10.70 -13.11 8.46
C LEU A 148 10.28 -12.59 9.84
N VAL A 149 9.07 -12.91 10.30
CA VAL A 149 8.60 -12.49 11.63
C VAL A 149 8.98 -13.46 12.74
N GLY A 150 9.44 -14.67 12.40
CA GLY A 150 9.88 -15.69 13.35
C GLY A 150 11.23 -15.37 13.99
N SER A 151 12.00 -14.46 13.38
CA SER A 151 13.29 -13.97 13.91
C SER A 151 13.15 -12.74 14.83
N LEU A 152 11.92 -12.27 15.07
CA LEU A 152 11.60 -11.11 15.93
C LEU A 152 11.53 -11.49 17.41
#